data_AF-A0A8B9IWK4-F1
#
_entry.id   AF-A0A8B9IWK4-F1
#
_cell.length_a   1.000
_cell.length_b   1.000
_cell.length_c   1.000
_cell.angle_alpha   90.00
_cell.angle_beta   90.00
_cell.angle_gamma   90.00
#
_symmetry.space_group_name_H-M   'P 1'
#
loop_
_entity.id
_entity.type
_entity.pdbx_description
1 polymer ?
#
loop_
_entity_poly.entity_id
_entity_poly.type
_entity_poly.pdbx_seq_one_letter_code
_entity_poly.pdbx_strand_id
1 'polypeptide(L)' 'ADGAAGVSVMGCSKDKRDTSNFDKEFTRQPVELTPTDKLFIMNLDQNEFAGFSYTNPEFVINV' A
#
# COMPACT_ATOMS: atom_id res chain seq x y z
N ALA A 1 18.96 -32.65 -10.84
CA ALA A 1 17.81 -32.37 -9.98
C ALA A 1 17.76 -30.87 -9.78
N ASP A 2 16.65 -30.26 -10.19
CA ASP A 2 16.17 -28.91 -9.86
C ASP A 2 17.20 -27.76 -10.00
N GLY A 3 17.19 -26.97 -11.06
CA GLY A 3 16.04 -26.17 -11.48
C GLY A 3 16.44 -24.71 -11.33
N ALA A 4 17.26 -24.21 -12.26
CA ALA A 4 17.61 -22.81 -12.33
C ALA A 4 16.32 -21.99 -12.51
N ALA A 5 15.83 -21.40 -11.43
CA ALA A 5 14.71 -20.48 -11.47
C ALA A 5 15.08 -19.34 -12.43
N GLY A 6 14.30 -19.23 -13.49
CA GLY A 6 14.62 -18.42 -14.65
C GLY A 6 14.82 -16.94 -14.32
N VAL A 7 15.66 -16.32 -15.15
CA VAL A 7 15.63 -14.88 -15.40
C VAL A 7 14.17 -14.50 -15.63
N SER A 8 13.55 -13.84 -14.66
CA SER A 8 12.18 -13.36 -14.80
C SER A 8 12.18 -12.28 -15.88
N VAL A 9 11.68 -12.69 -17.04
CA VAL A 9 11.31 -11.85 -18.17
C VAL A 9 10.61 -10.58 -17.68
N MET A 10 10.94 -9.45 -18.31
CA MET A 10 10.32 -8.14 -18.15
C MET A 10 8.79 -8.30 -17.95
N GLY A 11 8.33 -8.17 -16.70
CA GLY A 11 6.98 -8.55 -16.30
C GLY A 11 5.95 -7.55 -16.81
N CYS A 12 5.33 -7.85 -17.94
CA CYS A 12 4.11 -7.17 -18.38
C CYS A 12 3.01 -7.54 -17.36
N SER A 13 2.51 -6.56 -16.60
CA SER A 13 1.44 -6.77 -15.60
C SER A 13 0.23 -7.42 -16.25
N LYS A 14 -0.20 -8.56 -15.70
CA LYS A 14 -1.27 -9.40 -16.29
C LYS A 14 -2.65 -8.74 -16.20
N ASP A 15 -2.86 -7.93 -15.16
CA ASP A 15 -4.07 -7.15 -14.94
C ASP A 15 -3.81 -6.01 -13.93
N LYS A 16 -4.80 -5.13 -13.70
CA LYS A 16 -4.68 -3.94 -12.85
C LYS A 16 -4.38 -4.25 -11.37
N ARG A 17 -4.58 -5.48 -10.92
CA ARG A 17 -4.34 -5.92 -9.53
C ARG A 17 -3.14 -6.87 -9.41
N ASP A 18 -2.36 -7.05 -10.48
CA ASP A 18 -1.21 -7.95 -10.46
C ASP A 18 -0.15 -7.46 -9.47
N THR A 19 0.15 -8.30 -8.48
CA THR A 19 1.17 -8.03 -7.46
C THR A 19 2.43 -8.87 -7.66
N SER A 20 2.65 -9.47 -8.82
CA SER A 20 3.77 -10.38 -9.08
C SER A 20 5.16 -9.77 -8.89
N ASN A 21 5.28 -8.44 -8.94
CA ASN A 21 6.52 -7.69 -8.68
C ASN A 21 6.74 -7.35 -7.20
N PHE A 22 5.83 -7.75 -6.30
CA PHE A 22 5.91 -7.53 -4.86
C PHE A 22 6.18 -8.84 -4.11
N ASP A 23 6.78 -8.75 -2.92
CA ASP A 23 6.98 -9.93 -2.07
C ASP A 23 5.62 -10.52 -1.63
N LYS A 24 5.50 -11.84 -1.76
CA LYS A 24 4.28 -12.58 -1.41
C LYS A 24 3.98 -12.55 0.08
N GLU A 25 4.97 -12.32 0.94
CA GLU A 25 4.75 -12.20 2.37
C GLU A 25 3.85 -11.00 2.69
N PHE A 26 4.05 -9.86 2.01
CA PHE A 26 3.18 -8.69 2.17
C PHE A 26 1.82 -8.88 1.49
N THR A 27 1.78 -9.41 0.26
CA THR A 27 0.51 -9.52 -0.48
C THR A 27 -0.46 -10.57 0.08
N ARG A 28 0.02 -11.44 0.97
CA ARG A 28 -0.79 -12.45 1.67
C ARG A 28 -1.30 -11.98 3.02
N GLN A 29 -0.76 -10.88 3.57
CA GLN A 29 -1.26 -10.32 4.81
C GLN A 29 -2.70 -9.80 4.64
N PRO A 30 -3.51 -9.83 5.70
CA PRO A 30 -4.85 -9.25 5.68
C PRO A 30 -4.77 -7.74 5.42
N VAL A 31 -5.70 -7.22 4.63
CA VAL A 31 -5.82 -5.79 4.33
C VAL A 31 -6.65 -5.14 5.43
N GLU A 32 -6.04 -4.95 6.60
CA GLU A 32 -6.69 -4.39 7.78
C GLU A 32 -5.84 -3.31 8.45
N LEU A 33 -6.51 -2.40 9.15
CA LEU A 33 -5.84 -1.39 9.97
C LEU A 33 -5.57 -1.98 11.34
N THR A 34 -4.33 -1.91 11.81
CA THR A 34 -3.99 -2.27 13.18
C THR A 34 -4.83 -1.44 14.16
N PRO A 35 -5.53 -2.06 15.12
CA PRO A 35 -6.26 -1.34 16.14
C PRO A 35 -5.34 -0.40 16.93
N THR A 36 -5.82 0.81 17.19
CA THR A 36 -5.08 1.83 17.94
C THR A 36 -5.74 2.10 19.28
N ASP A 37 -4.93 2.44 20.30
CA ASP A 37 -5.43 2.84 21.61
C ASP A 37 -5.92 4.30 21.55
N LYS A 38 -7.21 4.49 21.86
CA LYS A 38 -7.85 5.81 21.85
C LYS A 38 -7.21 6.77 22.85
N LEU A 39 -6.75 6.28 24.00
CA LEU A 39 -6.09 7.13 25.00
C LEU A 39 -4.74 7.64 24.50
N PHE A 40 -4.01 6.80 23.74
CA PHE A 40 -2.77 7.24 23.11
C PHE A 40 -3.04 8.33 22.08
N ILE A 41 -4.05 8.15 21.22
CA ILE A 41 -4.44 9.14 20.20
C ILE A 41 -4.86 10.48 20.84
N MET A 42 -5.66 10.43 21.90
CA MET A 42 -6.15 11.63 22.61
C MET A 42 -5.03 12.47 23.24
N ASN A 43 -3.89 11.84 23.56
CA ASN A 43 -2.75 12.51 24.18
C ASN A 43 -1.76 13.12 23.16
N LEU A 44 -2.01 13.00 21.85
CA LEU A 44 -1.19 13.60 20.81
C LEU A 44 -1.59 15.06 20.56
N ASP A 45 -0.61 15.94 20.37
CA ASP A 45 -0.88 17.30 19.88
C ASP A 45 -1.30 17.25 18.41
N GLN A 46 -2.57 17.54 18.14
CA GLN A 46 -3.12 17.52 16.78
C GLN A 46 -2.59 18.66 15.90
N ASN A 47 -2.06 19.74 16.50
CA ASN A 47 -1.54 20.87 15.73
C ASN A 47 -0.25 20.53 14.99
N GLU A 48 0.49 19.49 15.41
CA GLU A 48 1.66 18.98 14.67
C GLU A 48 1.31 18.51 13.25
N PHE A 49 0.05 18.17 13.00
CA PHE A 49 -0.46 17.72 11.71
C PHE A 49 -1.24 18.81 10.96
N ALA A 50 -1.19 20.07 11.41
CA ALA A 50 -1.81 21.18 10.72
C ALA A 50 -1.22 21.33 9.30
N GLY A 51 -2.09 21.39 8.28
CA GLY A 51 -1.68 21.45 6.88
C GLY A 51 -1.33 20.09 6.25
N PHE A 52 -1.53 18.96 6.94
CA PHE A 52 -1.29 17.63 6.38
C PHE A 52 -2.21 17.28 5.21
N SER A 53 -3.46 17.78 5.23
CA SER A 53 -4.45 17.45 4.19
C SER A 53 -4.07 18.06 2.84
N TYR A 54 -3.87 17.20 1.85
CA TYR A 54 -3.67 17.56 0.45
C TYR A 54 -4.55 16.69 -0.45
N THR A 55 -5.12 17.29 -1.48
CA THR A 55 -5.77 16.57 -2.59
C THR A 55 -5.24 17.16 -3.88
N ASN A 56 -4.82 16.30 -4.80
CA ASN A 56 -4.34 16.75 -6.10
C ASN A 56 -5.49 17.46 -6.85
N PRO A 57 -5.38 18.76 -7.20
CA PRO A 57 -6.43 19.49 -7.89
C PRO A 57 -6.74 18.95 -9.30
N GLU A 58 -5.78 18.26 -9.92
CA GLU A 58 -5.93 17.64 -11.24
C GLU A 58 -6.59 16.25 -11.18
N PHE A 59 -6.95 15.76 -9.99
CA PHE A 59 -7.59 14.46 -9.84
C PHE A 59 -9.07 14.52 -10.26
N VAL A 60 -9.33 14.27 -11.54
CA VAL A 60 -10.68 14.16 -12.09
C VAL A 60 -11.16 12.72 -11.98
N ILE A 61 -12.21 12.49 -11.19
CA ILE A 61 -12.89 11.19 -11.13
C ILE A 61 -13.84 11.11 -12.31
N ASN A 62 -13.50 10.29 -13.31
CA ASN A 62 -14.48 9.86 -14.30
C ASN A 62 -15.43 8.87 -13.64
N VAL A 63 -16.67 9.31 -13.40
CA VAL A 63 -17.79 8.48 -12.93
C VAL A 63 -18.37 7.68 -14.09
#